data_AF-A0A2T9JJ57-F1
#
_entry.id   AF-A0A2T9JJ57-F1
#
_cell.length_a   1.000
_cell.length_b   1.000
_cell.length_c   1.000
_cell.angle_alpha   90.00
_cell.angle_beta   90.00
_cell.angle_gamma   90.00
#
_symmetry.space_group_name_H-M   'P 1'
#
loop_
_entity.id
_entity.type
_entity.pdbx_description
1 polymer ?
#
loop_
_entity_poly.entity_id
_entity_poly.type
_entity_poly.pdbx_seq_one_letter_code
_entity_poly.pdbx_strand_id
1 'polypeptide(L)'
;MDLLDRYLAAVAALLPKAQREDIVAELRDLLLTRIEEKEEAKGAPLTDKEREAVLKDFGHPLAVAGRYGPQQSLIGPTVYPFYMFALKIAVAVAAAISVIPALASIVLGGDNPARLLANAAFDHFPSSALMLAGLVTLVAAGIERGWVPLTGLTEWKVSELPVPSKKKKGVFETRFNAVAEVVVTALFILWWTGLWKVDIASPMNVRHGLSLEPSAIWSALFWPILALAAVQLLGALVALLQTGRVRLRAVFELALGVAGMALTTVLWKSVPLFTVQPAGLPEAAKLQQVFDMGVHVVMLVSGITFACQIGAAAWRLYKGAR
;
A
#
# COMPACT_ATOMS: atom_id res chain seq x y z
N MET A 1 -23.64 -36.06 -32.05
CA MET A 1 -22.88 -35.84 -30.81
C MET A 1 -23.85 -35.28 -29.80
N ASP A 2 -23.90 -35.87 -28.60
CA ASP A 2 -24.79 -35.44 -27.51
C ASP A 2 -24.43 -34.01 -27.06
N LEU A 3 -25.39 -33.27 -26.50
CA LEU A 3 -25.15 -31.92 -25.99
C LEU A 3 -24.13 -31.94 -24.84
N LEU A 4 -24.15 -32.99 -24.03
CA LEU A 4 -23.18 -33.24 -22.98
C LEU A 4 -21.76 -33.39 -23.54
N ASP A 5 -21.57 -34.19 -24.59
CA ASP A 5 -20.25 -34.39 -25.22
C ASP A 5 -19.70 -33.07 -25.77
N ARG A 6 -20.56 -32.24 -26.38
CA ARG A 6 -20.16 -30.91 -26.88
C ARG A 6 -19.76 -29.97 -25.75
N TYR A 7 -20.49 -30.00 -24.64
CA TYR A 7 -20.18 -29.20 -23.47
C TYR A 7 -18.84 -29.62 -22.84
N LEU A 8 -18.64 -30.93 -22.64
CA LEU A 8 -17.41 -31.47 -22.09
C LEU A 8 -16.22 -31.21 -23.01
N ALA A 9 -16.37 -31.30 -24.34
CA ALA A 9 -15.32 -30.93 -25.28
C ALA A 9 -14.93 -29.44 -25.17
N ALA A 10 -15.90 -28.55 -24.97
CA ALA A 10 -15.64 -27.13 -24.75
C ALA A 10 -14.89 -26.86 -23.43
N VAL A 11 -15.23 -27.59 -22.35
CA VAL A 11 -14.50 -27.53 -21.08
C VAL A 11 -13.08 -28.09 -21.24
N ALA A 12 -12.94 -29.27 -21.88
CA ALA A 12 -11.67 -29.96 -22.09
C ALA A 12 -10.64 -29.10 -22.85
N ALA A 13 -11.09 -28.31 -23.83
CA ALA A 13 -10.26 -27.40 -24.58
C ALA A 13 -9.54 -26.35 -23.71
N LEU A 14 -10.12 -26.02 -22.55
CA LEU A 14 -9.64 -24.99 -21.62
C LEU A 14 -8.84 -25.58 -20.43
N LEU A 15 -8.80 -26.90 -20.28
CA LEU A 15 -8.15 -27.57 -19.16
C LEU A 15 -6.65 -27.82 -19.39
N PRO A 16 -5.83 -27.82 -18.30
CA PRO A 16 -4.43 -28.24 -18.36
C PRO A 16 -4.30 -29.65 -18.94
N LYS A 17 -3.39 -29.82 -19.91
CA LYS A 17 -3.22 -31.10 -20.64
C LYS A 17 -3.00 -32.31 -19.71
N ALA A 18 -2.32 -32.11 -18.58
CA ALA A 18 -1.92 -33.18 -17.68
C ALA A 18 -3.09 -33.82 -16.89
N GLN A 19 -4.16 -33.07 -16.61
CA GLN A 19 -5.31 -33.55 -15.80
C GLN A 19 -6.62 -33.56 -16.58
N ARG A 20 -6.56 -33.24 -17.88
CA ARG A 20 -7.75 -33.02 -18.70
C ARG A 20 -8.67 -34.23 -18.75
N GLU A 21 -8.11 -35.42 -18.98
CA GLU A 21 -8.91 -36.65 -19.12
C GLU A 21 -9.62 -37.00 -17.81
N ASP A 22 -8.89 -36.96 -16.69
CA ASP A 22 -9.43 -37.22 -15.35
C ASP A 22 -10.57 -36.25 -15.00
N ILE A 23 -10.35 -34.94 -15.18
CA ILE A 23 -11.36 -33.91 -14.88
C ILE A 23 -12.58 -34.06 -15.79
N VAL A 24 -12.39 -34.39 -17.07
CA VAL A 24 -13.51 -34.57 -18.01
C VAL A 24 -14.33 -35.80 -17.64
N ALA A 25 -13.69 -36.89 -17.21
CA ALA A 25 -14.38 -38.08 -16.72
C ALA A 25 -15.21 -37.77 -15.46
N GLU A 26 -14.60 -37.08 -14.48
CA GLU A 26 -15.30 -36.66 -13.26
C GLU A 26 -16.50 -35.74 -13.56
N LEU A 27 -16.32 -34.74 -14.44
CA LEU A 27 -17.39 -33.84 -14.85
C LEU A 27 -18.49 -34.56 -15.61
N ARG A 28 -18.15 -35.57 -16.41
CA ARG A 28 -19.12 -36.39 -17.13
C ARG A 28 -20.00 -37.16 -16.15
N ASP A 29 -19.40 -37.84 -15.18
CA ASP A 29 -20.12 -38.61 -14.17
C ASP A 29 -21.03 -37.70 -13.35
N LEU A 30 -20.51 -36.56 -12.88
CA LEU A 30 -21.29 -35.60 -12.09
C LEU A 30 -22.49 -35.03 -12.87
N LEU A 31 -22.30 -34.69 -14.16
CA LEU A 31 -23.38 -34.18 -15.00
C LEU A 31 -24.41 -35.27 -15.37
N LEU A 32 -23.97 -36.51 -15.58
CA LEU A 32 -24.87 -37.64 -15.81
C LEU A 32 -25.73 -37.90 -14.58
N THR A 33 -25.14 -37.95 -13.38
CA THR A 33 -25.91 -38.08 -12.13
C THR A 33 -26.94 -36.96 -11.97
N ARG A 34 -26.56 -35.70 -12.25
CA ARG A 34 -27.50 -34.56 -12.23
C ARG A 34 -28.63 -34.67 -13.24
N ILE A 35 -28.37 -35.25 -14.41
CA ILE A 35 -29.38 -35.50 -15.44
C ILE A 35 -30.33 -36.61 -14.97
N GLU A 36 -29.80 -37.71 -14.47
CA GLU A 36 -30.55 -38.86 -13.95
C GLU A 36 -31.48 -38.45 -12.79
N GLU A 37 -30.98 -37.68 -11.83
CA GLU A 37 -31.79 -37.13 -10.72
C GLU A 37 -32.99 -36.31 -11.24
N LYS A 38 -32.80 -35.52 -12.30
CA LYS A 38 -33.89 -34.74 -12.91
C LYS A 38 -34.83 -35.60 -13.74
N GLU A 39 -34.35 -36.64 -14.40
CA GLU A 39 -35.16 -37.62 -15.13
C GLU A 39 -36.05 -38.41 -14.17
N GLU A 40 -35.51 -38.84 -13.01
CA GLU A 40 -36.24 -39.56 -11.97
C GLU A 40 -37.30 -38.67 -11.32
N ALA A 41 -36.96 -37.42 -10.96
CA ALA A 41 -37.91 -36.45 -10.42
C ALA A 41 -39.06 -36.12 -11.39
N LYS A 42 -38.79 -36.16 -12.70
CA LYS A 42 -39.78 -35.95 -13.75
C LYS A 42 -40.57 -37.23 -14.09
N GLY A 43 -40.02 -38.41 -13.80
CA GLY A 43 -40.55 -39.72 -14.18
C GLY A 43 -40.49 -40.01 -15.69
N ALA A 44 -39.67 -39.25 -16.44
CA ALA A 44 -39.52 -39.38 -17.89
C ALA A 44 -38.16 -38.84 -18.36
N PRO A 45 -37.63 -39.31 -19.51
CA PRO A 45 -36.38 -38.79 -20.08
C PRO A 45 -36.43 -37.27 -20.31
N LEU A 46 -35.31 -36.58 -20.11
CA LEU A 46 -35.20 -35.16 -20.38
C LEU A 46 -35.16 -34.89 -21.88
N THR A 47 -35.86 -33.85 -22.31
CA THR A 47 -35.75 -33.30 -23.67
C THR A 47 -34.43 -32.53 -23.84
N ASP A 48 -34.00 -32.33 -25.08
CA ASP A 48 -32.76 -31.58 -25.39
C ASP A 48 -32.73 -30.18 -24.76
N LYS A 49 -33.87 -29.48 -24.71
CA LYS A 49 -33.97 -28.16 -24.07
C LYS A 49 -33.78 -28.21 -22.55
N GLU A 50 -34.26 -29.28 -21.91
CA GLU A 50 -34.11 -29.46 -20.47
C GLU A 50 -32.68 -29.89 -20.12
N ARG A 51 -32.06 -30.73 -20.95
CA ARG A 51 -30.62 -31.06 -20.85
C ARG A 51 -29.76 -29.82 -21.02
N GLU A 52 -30.07 -28.97 -22.01
CA GLU A 52 -29.41 -27.68 -22.18
C GLU A 52 -29.56 -26.80 -20.93
N ALA A 53 -30.75 -26.75 -20.32
CA ALA A 53 -30.99 -26.01 -19.10
C ALA A 53 -30.14 -26.54 -17.92
N VAL A 54 -29.96 -27.86 -17.78
CA VAL A 54 -29.08 -28.46 -16.77
C VAL A 54 -27.63 -28.03 -16.99
N LEU A 55 -27.13 -28.10 -18.23
CA LEU A 55 -25.76 -27.67 -18.55
C LEU A 55 -25.56 -26.17 -18.32
N LYS A 56 -26.58 -25.36 -18.62
CA LYS A 56 -26.56 -23.91 -18.38
C LYS A 56 -26.55 -23.57 -16.89
N ASP A 57 -27.34 -24.28 -16.08
CA ASP A 57 -27.36 -24.17 -14.61
C ASP A 57 -26.01 -24.57 -14.00
N PHE A 58 -25.35 -25.58 -14.58
CA PHE A 58 -24.04 -26.03 -14.11
C PHE A 58 -22.95 -24.96 -14.32
N GLY A 59 -23.06 -24.20 -15.41
CA GLY A 59 -22.30 -22.98 -15.64
C GLY A 59 -21.65 -22.91 -17.03
N HIS A 60 -21.13 -21.74 -17.38
CA HIS A 60 -20.41 -21.56 -18.64
C HIS A 60 -19.10 -22.39 -18.66
N PRO A 61 -18.71 -23.04 -19.79
CA PRO A 61 -17.50 -23.86 -19.86
C PRO A 61 -16.23 -23.17 -19.34
N LEU A 62 -16.07 -21.87 -19.61
CA LEU A 62 -14.98 -21.04 -19.07
C LEU A 62 -14.97 -20.99 -17.53
N ALA A 63 -16.13 -20.84 -16.90
CA ALA A 63 -16.23 -20.73 -15.45
C ALA A 63 -15.97 -22.08 -14.76
N VAL A 64 -16.40 -23.18 -15.39
CA VAL A 64 -16.15 -24.54 -14.89
C VAL A 64 -14.67 -24.90 -15.03
N ALA A 65 -14.08 -24.69 -16.22
CA ALA A 65 -12.65 -24.94 -16.45
C ALA A 65 -11.75 -24.10 -15.52
N GLY A 66 -12.17 -22.86 -15.22
CA GLY A 66 -11.46 -21.97 -14.30
C GLY A 66 -11.32 -22.49 -12.87
N ARG A 67 -12.08 -23.51 -12.46
CA ARG A 67 -11.97 -24.15 -11.12
C ARG A 67 -10.80 -25.12 -11.02
N TYR A 68 -10.36 -25.70 -12.14
CA TYR A 68 -9.35 -26.75 -12.19
C TYR A 68 -8.00 -26.28 -12.75
N GLY A 69 -7.95 -25.10 -13.36
CA GLY A 69 -6.71 -24.47 -13.78
C GLY A 69 -5.97 -23.82 -12.60
N PRO A 70 -4.65 -23.57 -12.73
CA PRO A 70 -3.96 -22.70 -11.79
C PRO A 70 -4.66 -21.33 -11.76
N GLN A 71 -5.11 -20.87 -10.59
CA GLN A 71 -5.74 -19.55 -10.45
C GLN A 71 -4.77 -18.47 -10.91
N GLN A 72 -4.99 -17.90 -12.09
CA GLN A 72 -4.19 -16.79 -12.65
C GLN A 72 -4.75 -15.42 -12.25
N SER A 73 -5.32 -15.29 -11.05
CA SER A 73 -5.71 -13.99 -10.52
C SER A 73 -4.47 -13.17 -10.17
N LEU A 74 -4.44 -11.88 -10.55
CA LEU A 74 -3.37 -10.97 -10.13
C LEU A 74 -3.35 -10.81 -8.59
N ILE A 75 -4.54 -10.83 -7.97
CA ILE A 75 -4.77 -10.76 -6.53
C ILE A 75 -5.84 -11.80 -6.20
N GLY A 76 -5.50 -12.80 -5.38
CA GLY A 76 -6.39 -13.90 -5.04
C GLY A 76 -7.43 -13.52 -3.98
N PRO A 77 -8.48 -14.34 -3.78
CA PRO A 77 -9.57 -14.07 -2.85
C PRO A 77 -9.12 -13.93 -1.38
N THR A 78 -7.98 -14.53 -1.02
CA THR A 78 -7.35 -14.44 0.30
C THR A 78 -6.77 -13.04 0.59
N VAL A 79 -6.11 -12.42 -0.39
CA VAL A 79 -5.47 -11.09 -0.25
C VAL A 79 -6.46 -9.97 -0.61
N TYR A 80 -7.49 -10.26 -1.40
CA TYR A 80 -8.42 -9.27 -1.95
C TYR A 80 -9.08 -8.33 -0.92
N PRO A 81 -9.60 -8.78 0.25
CA PRO A 81 -10.19 -7.88 1.24
C PRO A 81 -9.19 -6.84 1.77
N PHE A 82 -7.94 -7.26 2.00
CA PHE A 82 -6.86 -6.39 2.46
C PHE A 82 -6.44 -5.41 1.37
N TYR A 83 -6.34 -5.88 0.13
CA TYR A 83 -6.08 -5.03 -1.03
C TYR A 83 -7.15 -3.93 -1.16
N MET A 84 -8.44 -4.28 -1.07
CA MET A 84 -9.53 -3.30 -1.16
C MET A 84 -9.49 -2.28 -0.03
N PHE A 85 -9.15 -2.71 1.19
CA PHE A 85 -8.97 -1.79 2.32
C PHE A 85 -7.79 -0.84 2.08
N ALA A 86 -6.64 -1.36 1.67
CA ALA A 86 -5.45 -0.57 1.36
C ALA A 86 -5.71 0.41 0.20
N LEU A 87 -6.44 -0.02 -0.83
CA LEU A 87 -6.80 0.83 -1.97
C LEU A 87 -7.71 1.99 -1.56
N LYS A 88 -8.69 1.75 -0.68
CA LYS A 88 -9.54 2.83 -0.12
C LYS A 88 -8.72 3.85 0.67
N ILE A 89 -7.78 3.37 1.49
CA ILE A 89 -6.86 4.25 2.21
C ILE A 89 -5.99 5.04 1.23
N ALA A 90 -5.42 4.39 0.22
CA ALA A 90 -4.60 5.03 -0.80
C ALA A 90 -5.34 6.15 -1.53
N VAL A 91 -6.61 5.92 -1.92
CA VAL A 91 -7.46 6.94 -2.54
C VAL A 91 -7.76 8.08 -1.55
N ALA A 92 -8.05 7.78 -0.29
CA ALA A 92 -8.27 8.80 0.73
C ALA A 92 -7.02 9.65 0.98
N VAL A 93 -5.84 9.03 1.01
CA VAL A 93 -4.54 9.72 1.12
C VAL A 93 -4.26 10.56 -0.12
N ALA A 94 -4.51 10.04 -1.33
CA ALA A 94 -4.40 10.80 -2.57
C ALA A 94 -5.29 12.06 -2.55
N ALA A 95 -6.52 11.93 -2.07
CA ALA A 95 -7.43 13.06 -1.89
C ALA A 95 -6.88 14.06 -0.87
N ALA A 96 -6.38 13.60 0.28
CA ALA A 96 -5.79 14.49 1.29
C ALA A 96 -4.57 15.25 0.74
N ILE A 97 -3.66 14.56 0.05
CA ILE A 97 -2.48 15.15 -0.60
C ILE A 97 -2.88 16.23 -1.62
N SER A 98 -4.00 16.06 -2.31
CA SER A 98 -4.43 16.98 -3.37
C SER A 98 -5.26 18.15 -2.84
N VAL A 99 -6.13 17.89 -1.88
CA VAL A 99 -7.11 18.86 -1.35
C VAL A 99 -6.51 19.75 -0.26
N ILE A 100 -5.67 19.21 0.62
CA ILE A 100 -5.12 20.00 1.75
C ILE A 100 -4.29 21.19 1.25
N PRO A 101 -3.34 21.06 0.30
CA PRO A 101 -2.59 22.20 -0.21
C PRO A 101 -3.50 23.21 -0.94
N ALA A 102 -4.51 22.74 -1.66
CA ALA A 102 -5.48 23.62 -2.32
C ALA A 102 -6.32 24.42 -1.32
N LEU A 103 -6.84 23.77 -0.27
CA LEU A 103 -7.57 24.44 0.82
C LEU A 103 -6.67 25.40 1.59
N ALA A 104 -5.44 25.00 1.90
CA ALA A 104 -4.46 25.87 2.53
C ALA A 104 -4.23 27.13 1.67
N SER A 105 -4.03 26.96 0.36
CA SER A 105 -3.85 28.07 -0.57
C SER A 105 -5.08 28.99 -0.64
N ILE A 106 -6.30 28.44 -0.56
CA ILE A 106 -7.54 29.22 -0.52
C ILE A 106 -7.65 30.05 0.78
N VAL A 107 -7.42 29.40 1.93
CA VAL A 107 -7.45 30.07 3.25
C VAL A 107 -6.36 31.14 3.34
N LEU A 108 -5.20 30.85 2.75
CA LEU A 108 -4.08 31.77 2.67
C LEU A 108 -4.28 32.87 1.62
N GLY A 109 -5.37 32.89 0.84
CA GLY A 109 -5.73 34.01 -0.05
C GLY A 109 -5.26 33.89 -1.50
N GLY A 110 -5.11 32.67 -2.02
CA GLY A 110 -4.77 32.42 -3.42
C GLY A 110 -5.79 32.99 -4.41
N ASP A 111 -5.30 33.36 -5.60
CA ASP A 111 -6.01 34.25 -6.54
C ASP A 111 -7.35 33.71 -7.08
N ASN A 112 -7.49 32.39 -7.23
CA ASN A 112 -8.69 31.80 -7.80
C ASN A 112 -9.03 30.44 -7.15
N PRO A 113 -9.98 30.40 -6.20
CA PRO A 113 -10.33 29.17 -5.50
C PRO A 113 -10.91 28.12 -6.43
N ALA A 114 -11.68 28.52 -7.46
CA ALA A 114 -12.24 27.58 -8.43
C ALA A 114 -11.14 26.88 -9.24
N ARG A 115 -10.10 27.63 -9.65
CA ARG A 115 -8.95 27.06 -10.36
C ARG A 115 -8.12 26.12 -9.47
N LEU A 116 -7.89 26.50 -8.21
CA LEU A 116 -7.16 25.66 -7.25
C LEU A 116 -7.89 24.33 -6.99
N LEU A 117 -9.21 24.38 -6.81
CA LEU A 117 -10.03 23.17 -6.66
C LEU A 117 -10.06 22.34 -7.94
N ALA A 118 -10.14 22.98 -9.12
CA ALA A 118 -10.08 22.27 -10.40
C ALA A 118 -8.74 21.56 -10.60
N ASN A 119 -7.62 22.22 -10.35
CA ASN A 119 -6.29 21.60 -10.44
C ASN A 119 -6.16 20.45 -9.43
N ALA A 120 -6.62 20.63 -8.19
CA ALA A 120 -6.61 19.56 -7.19
C ALA A 120 -7.42 18.34 -7.63
N ALA A 121 -8.61 18.55 -8.21
CA ALA A 121 -9.52 17.48 -8.61
C ALA A 121 -9.12 16.78 -9.92
N PHE A 122 -8.60 17.52 -10.90
CA PHE A 122 -8.39 17.02 -12.26
C PHE A 122 -6.92 16.75 -12.62
N ASP A 123 -5.97 17.27 -11.85
CA ASP A 123 -4.54 17.06 -12.10
C ASP A 123 -3.86 16.30 -10.94
N HIS A 124 -3.87 16.89 -9.74
CA HIS A 124 -3.14 16.34 -8.60
C HIS A 124 -3.77 15.05 -8.06
N PHE A 125 -5.10 15.01 -7.92
CA PHE A 125 -5.81 13.84 -7.40
C PHE A 125 -5.67 12.62 -8.31
N PRO A 126 -5.95 12.68 -9.62
CA PRO A 126 -5.81 11.52 -10.50
C PRO A 126 -4.37 11.01 -10.54
N SER A 127 -3.38 11.90 -10.63
CA SER A 127 -1.97 11.53 -10.61
C SER A 127 -1.58 10.79 -9.31
N SER A 128 -1.94 11.37 -8.16
CA SER A 128 -1.65 10.77 -6.84
C SER A 128 -2.42 9.46 -6.62
N ALA A 129 -3.68 9.40 -7.03
CA ALA A 129 -4.53 8.23 -6.89
C ALA A 129 -4.02 7.07 -7.75
N LEU A 130 -3.66 7.32 -9.02
CA LEU A 130 -3.09 6.30 -9.90
C LEU A 130 -1.75 5.78 -9.37
N MET A 131 -0.88 6.67 -8.89
CA MET A 131 0.42 6.29 -8.33
C MET A 131 0.25 5.40 -7.08
N LEU A 132 -0.58 5.84 -6.12
CA LEU A 132 -0.81 5.09 -4.88
C LEU A 132 -1.60 3.79 -5.13
N ALA A 133 -2.60 3.79 -6.01
CA ALA A 133 -3.34 2.59 -6.40
C ALA A 133 -2.43 1.59 -7.12
N GLY A 134 -1.58 2.06 -8.04
CA GLY A 134 -0.58 1.25 -8.72
C GLY A 134 0.37 0.60 -7.73
N LEU A 135 0.88 1.35 -6.75
CA LEU A 135 1.76 0.82 -5.72
C LEU A 135 1.08 -0.22 -4.83
N VAL A 136 -0.14 0.06 -4.35
CA VAL A 136 -0.94 -0.91 -3.58
C VAL A 136 -1.18 -2.18 -4.39
N THR A 137 -1.46 -2.05 -5.69
CA THR A 137 -1.65 -3.18 -6.60
C THR A 137 -0.36 -3.99 -6.78
N LEU A 138 0.78 -3.33 -6.98
CA LEU A 138 2.08 -4.00 -7.10
C LEU A 138 2.46 -4.74 -5.82
N VAL A 139 2.21 -4.17 -4.65
CA VAL A 139 2.46 -4.83 -3.37
C VAL A 139 1.55 -6.03 -3.18
N ALA A 140 0.25 -5.89 -3.45
CA ALA A 140 -0.70 -7.00 -3.36
C ALA A 140 -0.36 -8.14 -4.34
N ALA A 141 -0.01 -7.80 -5.58
CA ALA A 141 0.45 -8.76 -6.58
C ALA A 141 1.76 -9.43 -6.18
N GLY A 142 2.71 -8.70 -5.59
CA GLY A 142 3.96 -9.25 -5.07
C GLY A 142 3.74 -10.22 -3.92
N ILE A 143 2.80 -9.91 -3.01
CA ILE A 143 2.37 -10.82 -1.94
C ILE A 143 1.77 -12.09 -2.53
N GLU A 144 0.86 -11.98 -3.51
CA GLU A 144 0.25 -13.14 -4.19
C GLU A 144 1.28 -13.99 -4.93
N ARG A 145 2.32 -13.36 -5.50
CA ARG A 145 3.44 -14.06 -6.16
C ARG A 145 4.42 -14.74 -5.19
N GLY A 146 4.24 -14.57 -3.89
CA GLY A 146 5.12 -15.14 -2.86
C GLY A 146 6.40 -14.35 -2.57
N TRP A 147 6.51 -13.07 -2.97
CA TRP A 147 7.65 -12.22 -2.60
C TRP A 147 7.75 -12.03 -1.10
N VAL A 148 6.61 -12.06 -0.42
CA VAL A 148 6.51 -12.11 1.03
C VAL A 148 5.97 -13.50 1.39
N PRO A 149 6.73 -14.36 2.08
CA PRO A 149 6.21 -15.64 2.51
C PRO A 149 4.97 -15.37 3.40
N LEU A 150 3.85 -16.04 3.14
CA LEU A 150 2.66 -15.99 4.01
C LEU A 150 2.67 -17.09 5.08
N THR A 151 3.82 -17.75 5.26
CA THR A 151 4.01 -18.83 6.24
C THR A 151 3.57 -18.37 7.64
N GLY A 152 2.59 -19.08 8.21
CA GLY A 152 1.91 -18.72 9.47
C GLY A 152 0.53 -18.07 9.33
N LEU A 153 0.11 -17.62 8.13
CA LEU A 153 -1.27 -17.16 7.86
C LEU A 153 -2.13 -18.25 7.23
N THR A 154 -1.54 -19.06 6.35
CA THR A 154 -2.22 -20.16 5.65
C THR A 154 -2.15 -21.48 6.41
N GLU A 155 -1.13 -21.65 7.26
CA GLU A 155 -0.89 -22.86 8.06
C GLU A 155 -1.54 -22.74 9.45
N TRP A 156 -2.79 -22.32 9.51
CA TRP A 156 -3.49 -22.20 10.78
C TRP A 156 -3.92 -23.58 11.29
N LYS A 157 -3.75 -23.83 12.59
CA LYS A 157 -4.30 -25.01 13.26
C LYS A 157 -5.46 -24.59 14.15
N VAL A 158 -6.55 -25.35 14.11
CA VAL A 158 -7.74 -25.13 14.96
C VAL A 158 -7.34 -25.10 16.44
N SER A 159 -6.38 -25.93 16.85
CA SER A 159 -5.88 -25.99 18.23
C SER A 159 -5.03 -24.79 18.67
N GLU A 160 -4.57 -23.97 17.72
CA GLU A 160 -3.76 -22.77 17.98
C GLU A 160 -4.57 -21.48 17.88
N LEU A 161 -5.90 -21.59 17.70
CA LEU A 161 -6.78 -20.43 17.71
C LEU A 161 -6.61 -19.69 19.04
N PRO A 162 -6.31 -18.38 19.01
CA PRO A 162 -6.06 -17.65 20.22
C PRO A 162 -7.31 -17.66 21.08
N VAL A 163 -7.17 -18.12 22.32
CA VAL A 163 -8.13 -17.77 23.38
C VAL A 163 -8.23 -16.24 23.42
N PRO A 164 -9.40 -15.63 23.71
CA PRO A 164 -9.64 -14.18 23.64
C PRO A 164 -8.81 -13.30 24.60
N SER A 165 -7.62 -13.72 25.05
CA SER A 165 -6.78 -12.97 25.98
C SER A 165 -5.31 -12.91 25.58
N LYS A 166 -4.74 -11.75 25.94
CA LYS A 166 -3.36 -11.24 25.78
C LYS A 166 -2.87 -11.09 24.33
N LYS A 167 -3.04 -9.85 23.86
CA LYS A 167 -2.42 -9.21 22.69
C LYS A 167 -0.92 -9.52 22.58
N LYS A 168 -0.56 -10.66 21.99
CA LYS A 168 0.74 -10.81 21.33
C LYS A 168 0.59 -10.20 19.95
N LYS A 169 1.47 -9.25 19.60
CA LYS A 169 1.50 -8.70 18.24
C LYS A 169 1.63 -9.84 17.26
N GLY A 170 0.67 -9.98 16.35
CA GLY A 170 0.66 -11.07 15.38
C GLY A 170 1.84 -10.97 14.43
N VAL A 171 2.26 -12.11 13.87
CA VAL A 171 3.26 -12.14 12.77
C VAL A 171 2.79 -11.25 11.61
N PHE A 172 1.47 -11.19 11.38
CA PHE A 172 0.82 -10.31 10.43
C PHE A 172 1.13 -8.81 10.66
N GLU A 173 0.95 -8.31 11.89
CA GLU A 173 1.20 -6.90 12.21
C GLU A 173 2.67 -6.51 11.97
N THR A 174 3.60 -7.42 12.27
CA THR A 174 5.04 -7.17 12.11
C THR A 174 5.45 -7.10 10.63
N ARG A 175 4.89 -7.98 9.79
CA ARG A 175 5.18 -8.00 8.35
C ARG A 175 4.47 -6.87 7.61
N PHE A 176 3.22 -6.58 7.97
CA PHE A 176 2.49 -5.43 7.42
C PHE A 176 3.21 -4.12 7.73
N ASN A 177 3.71 -3.96 8.96
CA ASN A 177 4.49 -2.78 9.33
C ASN A 177 5.78 -2.64 8.50
N ALA A 178 6.48 -3.74 8.21
CA ALA A 178 7.66 -3.72 7.35
C ALA A 178 7.33 -3.36 5.89
N VAL A 179 6.26 -3.93 5.32
CA VAL A 179 5.78 -3.57 3.98
C VAL A 179 5.38 -2.10 3.91
N ALA A 180 4.64 -1.62 4.90
CA ALA A 180 4.22 -0.22 4.98
C ALA A 180 5.43 0.72 5.08
N GLU A 181 6.44 0.36 5.88
CA GLU A 181 7.69 1.13 5.97
C GLU A 181 8.41 1.21 4.62
N VAL A 182 8.58 0.08 3.91
CA VAL A 182 9.17 0.06 2.55
C VAL A 182 8.39 0.97 1.60
N VAL A 183 7.06 0.85 1.58
CA VAL A 183 6.18 1.64 0.71
C VAL A 183 6.29 3.13 0.99
N VAL A 184 6.17 3.53 2.26
CA VAL A 184 6.22 4.95 2.65
C VAL A 184 7.60 5.55 2.35
N THR A 185 8.69 4.84 2.66
CA THR A 185 10.04 5.33 2.37
C THR A 185 10.31 5.40 0.87
N ALA A 186 9.83 4.44 0.08
CA ALA A 186 9.96 4.49 -1.38
C ALA A 186 9.19 5.67 -1.99
N LEU A 187 7.96 5.91 -1.55
CA LEU A 187 7.16 7.07 -1.97
C LEU A 187 7.85 8.38 -1.59
N PHE A 188 8.41 8.47 -0.38
CA PHE A 188 9.20 9.62 0.04
C PHE A 188 10.40 9.85 -0.88
N ILE A 189 11.17 8.82 -1.23
CA ILE A 189 12.31 8.94 -2.14
C ILE A 189 11.86 9.41 -3.53
N LEU A 190 10.78 8.84 -4.07
CA LEU A 190 10.24 9.23 -5.37
C LEU A 190 9.79 10.69 -5.38
N TRP A 191 9.12 11.14 -4.32
CA TRP A 191 8.74 12.53 -4.15
C TRP A 191 9.96 13.44 -3.99
N TRP A 192 10.89 13.09 -3.09
CA TRP A 192 12.08 13.87 -2.78
C TRP A 192 13.00 14.08 -3.99
N THR A 193 13.12 13.06 -4.84
CA THR A 193 13.90 13.12 -6.08
C THR A 193 13.17 13.82 -7.24
N GLY A 194 11.89 14.17 -7.07
CA GLY A 194 11.06 14.77 -8.11
C GLY A 194 10.57 13.78 -9.17
N LEU A 195 10.80 12.47 -8.99
CA LEU A 195 10.26 11.41 -9.86
C LEU A 195 8.74 11.28 -9.72
N TRP A 196 8.22 11.55 -8.53
CA TRP A 196 6.79 11.70 -8.28
C TRP A 196 6.48 13.16 -7.94
N LYS A 197 5.92 13.88 -8.90
CA LYS A 197 5.58 15.29 -8.75
C LYS A 197 4.31 15.43 -7.91
N VAL A 198 4.49 15.88 -6.68
CA VAL A 198 3.42 16.30 -5.80
C VAL A 198 3.74 17.72 -5.34
N ASP A 199 2.89 18.68 -5.71
CA ASP A 199 3.08 20.11 -5.48
C ASP A 199 2.85 20.52 -4.01
N ILE A 200 3.53 19.84 -3.08
CA ILE A 200 3.52 20.15 -1.65
C ILE A 200 4.52 21.26 -1.32
N ALA A 201 5.59 21.41 -2.12
CA ALA A 201 6.71 22.32 -1.85
C ALA A 201 6.83 23.48 -2.87
N SER A 202 5.88 23.62 -3.79
CA SER A 202 5.81 24.73 -4.74
C SER A 202 5.56 26.04 -3.99
N PRO A 203 6.04 27.21 -4.48
CA PRO A 203 5.81 28.49 -3.82
C PRO A 203 4.32 28.67 -3.54
N MET A 204 3.94 28.64 -2.26
CA MET A 204 2.56 28.85 -1.88
C MET A 204 2.30 30.34 -1.88
N ASN A 205 1.47 30.80 -2.82
CA ASN A 205 1.00 32.17 -2.83
C ASN A 205 0.04 32.38 -1.66
N VAL A 206 0.41 33.32 -0.80
CA VAL A 206 -0.33 33.84 0.35
C VAL A 206 -0.84 35.24 -0.01
N ARG A 207 -1.87 35.68 0.70
CA ARG A 207 -2.57 36.96 0.55
C ARG A 207 -1.57 38.12 0.48
N HIS A 208 -1.91 39.12 -0.34
CA HIS A 208 -1.14 40.37 -0.53
C HIS A 208 0.19 40.22 -1.31
N GLY A 209 0.33 39.17 -2.14
CA GLY A 209 1.54 38.95 -2.93
C GLY A 209 2.70 38.37 -2.12
N LEU A 210 2.40 37.75 -0.97
CA LEU A 210 3.38 37.05 -0.16
C LEU A 210 3.56 35.62 -0.68
N SER A 211 4.76 35.12 -0.88
CA SER A 211 5.04 33.72 -1.23
C SER A 211 5.85 33.04 -0.13
N LEU A 212 5.51 31.78 0.18
CA LEU A 212 6.36 30.92 1.00
C LEU A 212 7.30 30.14 0.09
N GLU A 213 8.59 30.40 0.21
CA GLU A 213 9.61 29.74 -0.58
C GLU A 213 10.47 28.82 0.29
N PRO A 214 10.82 27.62 -0.18
CA PRO A 214 11.76 26.75 0.51
C PRO A 214 13.15 27.42 0.54
N SER A 215 13.76 27.47 1.73
CA SER A 215 15.10 28.03 1.90
C SER A 215 16.21 27.14 1.28
N ALA A 216 17.41 27.70 1.11
CA ALA A 216 18.55 27.00 0.52
C ALA A 216 19.04 25.77 1.32
N ILE A 217 18.57 25.57 2.56
CA ILE A 217 18.95 24.40 3.36
C ILE A 217 18.50 23.09 2.71
N TRP A 218 17.37 23.09 2.00
CA TRP A 218 16.82 21.88 1.38
C TRP A 218 17.67 21.37 0.22
N SER A 219 18.29 22.28 -0.54
CA SER A 219 19.26 21.90 -1.58
C SER A 219 20.59 21.47 -0.97
N ALA A 220 21.05 22.12 0.11
CA ALA A 220 22.26 21.73 0.82
C ALA A 220 22.15 20.33 1.47
N LEU A 221 20.98 20.00 2.03
CA LEU A 221 20.71 18.72 2.69
C LEU A 221 20.09 17.66 1.77
N PHE A 222 19.97 17.93 0.47
CA PHE A 222 19.40 17.01 -0.50
C PHE A 222 20.01 15.61 -0.42
N TRP A 223 21.34 15.53 -0.52
CA TRP A 223 22.08 14.27 -0.50
C TRP A 223 22.09 13.58 0.87
N PRO A 224 22.34 14.28 2.00
CA PRO A 224 22.20 13.67 3.33
C PRO A 224 20.82 13.06 3.60
N ILE A 225 19.74 13.75 3.24
CA ILE A 225 18.36 13.28 3.42
C ILE A 225 18.11 12.06 2.54
N LEU A 226 18.52 12.12 1.28
CA LEU A 226 18.37 11.01 0.34
C LEU A 226 19.16 9.77 0.78
N ALA A 227 20.40 9.95 1.24
CA ALA A 227 21.23 8.86 1.75
C ALA A 227 20.60 8.19 2.97
N LEU A 228 20.06 8.98 3.90
CA LEU A 228 19.34 8.46 5.07
C LEU A 228 18.11 7.66 4.66
N ALA A 229 17.29 8.20 3.76
CA ALA A 229 16.11 7.51 3.25
C ALA A 229 16.47 6.21 2.50
N ALA A 230 17.55 6.21 1.72
CA ALA A 230 18.04 5.03 1.03
C ALA A 230 18.51 3.94 2.01
N VAL A 231 19.25 4.31 3.06
CA VAL A 231 19.66 3.37 4.13
C VAL A 231 18.44 2.82 4.86
N GLN A 232 17.43 3.66 5.14
CA GLN A 232 16.18 3.22 5.75
C GLN A 232 15.43 2.23 4.86
N LEU A 233 15.31 2.51 3.56
CA LEU A 233 14.67 1.62 2.60
C LEU A 233 15.38 0.26 2.53
N LEU A 234 16.71 0.26 2.47
CA LEU A 234 17.51 -0.98 2.49
C LEU A 234 17.29 -1.76 3.78
N GLY A 235 17.27 -1.09 4.94
CA GLY A 235 16.99 -1.71 6.23
C GLY A 235 15.60 -2.36 6.27
N ALA A 236 14.57 -1.68 5.74
CA ALA A 236 13.21 -2.17 5.68
C ALA A 236 13.07 -3.37 4.72
N LEU A 237 13.74 -3.34 3.56
CA LEU A 237 13.81 -4.46 2.61
C LEU A 237 14.52 -5.68 3.21
N VAL A 238 15.63 -5.49 3.92
CA VAL A 238 16.33 -6.57 4.63
C VAL A 238 15.44 -7.17 5.72
N ALA A 239 14.69 -6.33 6.46
CA ALA A 239 13.75 -6.81 7.48
C ALA A 239 12.58 -7.62 6.89
N LEU A 240 12.17 -7.30 5.67
CA LEU A 240 11.16 -8.05 4.91
C LEU A 240 11.69 -9.45 4.51
N LEU A 241 12.95 -9.55 4.10
CA LEU A 241 13.57 -10.78 3.60
C LEU A 241 14.16 -11.69 4.69
N GLN A 242 14.68 -11.12 5.80
CA GLN A 242 15.40 -11.87 6.84
C GLN A 242 14.85 -11.58 8.24
N THR A 243 13.79 -12.28 8.63
CA THR A 243 13.06 -12.07 9.90
C THR A 243 13.83 -12.51 11.18
N GLY A 244 15.08 -12.99 11.08
CA GLY A 244 15.80 -13.64 12.19
C GLY A 244 16.91 -12.85 12.88
N ARG A 245 17.42 -11.74 12.30
CA ARG A 245 18.63 -11.06 12.81
C ARG A 245 18.31 -9.82 13.64
N VAL A 246 17.74 -10.05 14.82
CA VAL A 246 17.24 -9.00 15.74
C VAL A 246 18.33 -7.99 16.13
N ARG A 247 19.59 -8.44 16.28
CA ARG A 247 20.73 -7.55 16.61
C ARG A 247 21.10 -6.60 15.47
N LEU A 248 21.14 -7.09 14.23
CA LEU A 248 21.45 -6.25 13.06
C LEU A 248 20.39 -5.16 12.90
N ARG A 249 19.12 -5.53 13.04
CA ARG A 249 18.00 -4.59 13.01
C ARG A 249 18.10 -3.52 14.11
N ALA A 250 18.44 -3.92 15.33
CA ALA A 250 18.59 -2.97 16.43
C ALA A 250 19.77 -1.99 16.21
N VAL A 251 20.88 -2.44 15.59
CA VAL A 251 21.99 -1.56 15.20
C VAL A 251 21.56 -0.58 14.10
N PHE A 252 20.86 -1.04 13.07
CA PHE A 252 20.32 -0.17 12.02
C PHE A 252 19.34 0.88 12.58
N GLU A 253 18.41 0.46 13.45
CA GLU A 253 17.46 1.38 14.10
C GLU A 253 18.18 2.41 14.97
N LEU A 254 19.26 2.03 15.66
CA LEU A 254 20.07 2.96 16.44
C LEU A 254 20.82 3.95 15.54
N ALA A 255 21.48 3.47 14.49
CA ALA A 255 22.21 4.31 13.54
C ALA A 255 21.28 5.32 12.84
N LEU A 256 20.11 4.87 12.38
CA LEU A 256 19.08 5.72 11.79
C LEU A 256 18.51 6.73 12.81
N GLY A 257 18.30 6.31 14.06
CA GLY A 257 17.86 7.21 15.13
C GLY A 257 18.87 8.32 15.42
N VAL A 258 20.16 7.97 15.51
CA VAL A 258 21.25 8.95 15.74
C VAL A 258 21.40 9.90 14.55
N ALA A 259 21.37 9.38 13.33
CA ALA A 259 21.49 10.21 12.14
C ALA A 259 20.25 11.10 11.92
N GLY A 260 19.05 10.59 12.23
CA GLY A 260 17.82 11.37 12.26
C GLY A 260 17.88 12.51 13.29
N MET A 261 18.36 12.22 14.50
CA MET A 261 18.60 13.24 15.52
C MET A 261 19.60 14.31 15.05
N ALA A 262 20.72 13.89 14.46
CA ALA A 262 21.71 14.82 13.91
C ALA A 262 21.08 15.72 12.84
N LEU A 263 20.32 15.16 11.90
CA LEU A 263 19.62 15.92 10.86
C LEU A 263 18.63 16.92 11.46
N THR A 264 17.80 16.49 12.44
CA THR A 264 16.87 17.37 13.15
C THR A 264 17.61 18.52 13.85
N THR A 265 18.77 18.28 14.45
CA THR A 265 19.56 19.37 15.07
C THR A 265 20.15 20.34 14.06
N VAL A 266 20.54 19.89 12.87
CA VAL A 266 21.00 20.77 11.79
C VAL A 266 19.84 21.62 11.29
N LEU A 267 18.66 21.03 11.07
CA LEU A 267 17.45 21.74 10.65
C LEU A 267 17.00 22.78 11.69
N TRP A 268 17.05 22.44 12.99
CA TRP A 268 16.76 23.37 14.08
C TRP A 268 17.64 24.62 14.03
N LYS A 269 18.95 24.45 13.77
CA LYS A 269 19.91 25.56 13.67
C LYS A 269 19.78 26.36 12.37
N SER A 270 19.05 25.84 11.39
CA SER A 270 18.93 26.42 10.05
C SER A 270 17.58 27.11 9.81
N VAL A 271 16.78 27.33 10.85
CA VAL A 271 15.53 28.11 10.75
C VAL A 271 15.88 29.56 10.36
N PRO A 272 15.19 30.17 9.38
CA PRO A 272 13.93 29.71 8.77
C PRO A 272 14.10 28.67 7.65
N LEU A 273 13.35 27.56 7.73
CA LEU A 273 13.35 26.52 6.68
C LEU A 273 12.53 26.93 5.45
N PHE A 274 11.54 27.80 5.64
CA PHE A 274 10.76 28.44 4.60
C PHE A 274 10.78 29.94 4.85
N THR A 275 10.95 30.73 3.80
CA THR A 275 11.02 32.19 3.88
C THR A 275 9.80 32.81 3.24
N VAL A 276 9.14 33.72 3.95
CA VAL A 276 8.06 34.55 3.41
C VAL A 276 8.67 35.71 2.62
N GLN A 277 8.35 35.78 1.32
CA GLN A 277 8.75 36.83 0.39
C GLN A 277 7.52 37.66 -0.03
N PRO A 278 7.65 38.94 -0.45
CA PRO A 278 8.80 39.80 -0.20
C PRO A 278 8.96 40.10 1.30
N ALA A 279 10.21 40.05 1.76
CA ALA A 279 10.54 40.41 3.14
C ALA A 279 10.29 41.90 3.42
N GLY A 280 9.98 42.25 4.68
CA GLY A 280 9.90 43.64 5.16
C GLY A 280 8.49 44.16 5.44
N LEU A 281 7.44 43.42 5.06
CA LEU A 281 6.06 43.74 5.46
C LEU A 281 5.79 43.27 6.90
N PRO A 282 5.07 44.05 7.75
CA PRO A 282 4.71 43.62 9.10
C PRO A 282 3.90 42.32 9.12
N GLU A 283 3.07 42.10 8.10
CA GLU A 283 2.31 40.86 7.91
C GLU A 283 3.21 39.67 7.60
N ALA A 284 4.24 39.88 6.75
CA ALA A 284 5.23 38.85 6.44
C ALA A 284 6.02 38.42 7.68
N ALA A 285 6.41 39.37 8.53
CA ALA A 285 7.13 39.09 9.77
C ALA A 285 6.28 38.25 10.76
N LYS A 286 5.00 38.61 10.93
CA LYS A 286 4.07 37.82 11.76
C LYS A 286 3.87 36.42 11.22
N LEU A 287 3.69 36.29 9.91
CA LEU A 287 3.50 35.00 9.25
C LEU A 287 4.76 34.13 9.39
N GLN A 288 5.94 34.70 9.14
CA GLN A 288 7.23 34.04 9.33
C GLN A 288 7.37 33.52 10.77
N GLN A 289 7.03 34.33 11.77
CA GLN A 289 7.10 33.93 13.18
C GLN A 289 6.19 32.73 13.50
N VAL A 290 4.98 32.67 12.93
CA VAL A 290 4.05 31.55 13.11
C VAL A 290 4.61 30.28 12.46
N PHE A 291 5.15 30.38 11.25
CA PHE A 291 5.79 29.25 10.56
C PHE A 291 7.01 28.75 11.31
N ASP A 292 7.91 29.65 11.73
CA ASP A 292 9.11 29.29 12.48
C ASP A 292 8.74 28.60 13.79
N MET A 293 7.74 29.11 14.52
CA MET A 293 7.26 28.47 15.74
C MET A 293 6.69 27.07 15.48
N GLY A 294 5.91 26.90 14.41
CA GLY A 294 5.41 25.58 13.99
C GLY A 294 6.54 24.61 13.66
N VAL A 295 7.57 25.06 12.93
CA VAL A 295 8.76 24.26 12.61
C VAL A 295 9.50 23.83 13.89
N HIS A 296 9.71 24.74 14.84
CA HIS A 296 10.34 24.39 16.12
C HIS A 296 9.55 23.34 16.91
N VAL A 297 8.21 23.44 16.96
CA VAL A 297 7.37 22.44 17.63
C VAL A 297 7.52 21.07 16.97
N VAL A 298 7.45 21.01 15.63
CA VAL A 298 7.63 19.76 14.88
C VAL A 298 9.01 19.16 15.14
N MET A 299 10.07 19.97 15.05
CA MET A 299 11.45 19.50 15.27
C MET A 299 11.67 19.04 16.72
N LEU A 300 11.01 19.66 17.70
CA LEU A 300 11.09 19.24 19.11
C LEU A 300 10.44 17.86 19.29
N VAL A 301 9.25 17.66 18.73
CA VAL A 301 8.55 16.36 18.76
C VAL A 301 9.35 15.27 18.04
N SER A 302 9.93 15.59 16.87
CA SER A 302 10.82 14.68 16.15
C SER A 302 12.06 14.32 16.97
N GLY A 303 12.71 15.31 17.61
CA GLY A 303 13.87 15.09 18.47
C GLY A 303 13.57 14.17 19.66
N ILE A 304 12.43 14.37 20.33
CA ILE A 304 11.96 13.47 21.41
C ILE A 304 11.71 12.06 20.87
N THR A 305 11.10 11.94 19.70
CA THR A 305 10.82 10.65 19.06
C THR A 305 12.11 9.89 18.78
N PHE A 306 13.12 10.56 18.21
CA PHE A 306 14.43 9.96 17.97
C PHE A 306 15.16 9.61 19.27
N ALA A 307 15.09 10.45 20.31
CA ALA A 307 15.67 10.14 21.62
C ALA A 307 15.06 8.86 22.23
N CYS A 308 13.73 8.74 22.18
CA CYS A 308 13.01 7.54 22.63
C CYS A 308 13.39 6.31 21.79
N GLN A 309 13.50 6.45 20.47
CA GLN A 309 13.90 5.37 19.57
C GLN A 309 15.32 4.87 19.86
N ILE A 310 16.28 5.79 20.04
CA ILE A 310 17.66 5.48 20.41
C ILE A 310 17.70 4.74 21.75
N GLY A 311 16.98 5.25 22.76
CA GLY A 311 16.90 4.60 24.08
C GLY A 311 16.32 3.18 24.01
N ALA A 312 15.24 2.99 23.26
CA ALA A 312 14.62 1.69 23.05
C ALA A 312 15.51 0.71 22.27
N ALA A 313 16.27 1.19 21.28
CA ALA A 313 17.24 0.38 20.54
C ALA A 313 18.43 -0.03 21.42
N ALA A 314 19.00 0.91 22.19
CA ALA A 314 20.08 0.64 23.12
C ALA A 314 19.68 -0.38 24.20
N TRP A 315 18.46 -0.25 24.75
CA TRP A 315 17.93 -1.21 25.71
C TRP A 315 17.76 -2.62 25.14
N ARG A 316 17.30 -2.74 23.89
CA ARG A 316 17.17 -4.04 23.20
C ARG A 316 18.53 -4.68 22.94
N LEU A 317 19.54 -3.89 22.57
CA LEU A 317 20.92 -4.39 22.41
C LEU A 317 21.50 -4.86 23.74
N TYR A 318 21.27 -4.12 24.82
CA TYR A 318 21.71 -4.50 26.17
C TYR A 318 21.03 -5.79 26.66
N LYS A 319 19.70 -5.91 26.51
CA LYS A 319 18.96 -7.13 26.91
C LYS A 319 19.25 -8.34 26.03
N GLY A 320 19.43 -8.14 24.72
CA GLY A 320 19.74 -9.23 23.78
C GLY A 320 21.20 -9.70 23.84
N ALA A 321 22.04 -9.10 24.69
CA ALA A 321 23.39 -9.53 25.00
C ALA A 321 23.48 -10.39 26.28
N ARG A 322 22.38 -10.53 27.03
CA ARG A 322 22.19 -11.56 28.07
C ARG A 322 21.39 -12.73 27.50
#